data_AF-A0A919RIV4-F1
#
_entry.id   AF-A0A919RIV4-F1
#
_cell.length_a   1.000
_cell.length_b   1.000
_cell.length_c   1.000
_cell.angle_alpha   90.00
_cell.angle_beta   90.00
_cell.angle_gamma   90.00
#
_symmetry.space_group_name_H-M   'P 1'
#
loop_
_entity.id
_entity.type
_entity.pdbx_description
1 polymer ?
#
loop_
_entity_poly.entity_id
_entity_poly.type
_entity_poly.pdbx_seq_one_letter_code
_entity_poly.pdbx_strand_id
1 'polypeptide(L)' 'MPGFELLAMRKLGLAGAGEIDWRNPRLVCVAGDFNRYDEHAAGQINRSIELVRYHEFGVNP' A
#
# COMPACT_ATOMS: atom_id res chain seq x y z
N MET A 1 -1.65 4.79 11.51
CA MET A 1 -0.42 4.98 10.71
C MET A 1 -0.13 6.48 10.63
N PRO A 2 0.49 7.09 11.67
CA PRO A 2 0.54 8.55 11.77
C PRO A 2 1.24 9.23 10.58
N GLY A 3 2.29 8.61 10.04
CA GLY A 3 3.01 9.15 8.88
C GLY A 3 2.23 9.08 7.56
N PHE A 4 1.42 8.03 7.36
CA PHE A 4 0.61 7.89 6.14
C PHE A 4 -0.66 8.74 6.21
N GLU A 5 -1.29 8.83 7.37
CA GLU A 5 -2.44 9.73 7.63
C GLU A 5 -2.07 11.19 7.35
N LEU A 6 -0.91 11.64 7.86
CA LEU A 6 -0.42 12.99 7.61
C LEU A 6 -0.13 13.24 6.11
N LEU A 7 0.43 12.25 5.42
CA LEU A 7 0.66 12.34 3.98
C LEU A 7 -0.67 12.44 3.21
N ALA A 8 -1.67 11.63 3.57
CA ALA A 8 -3.00 11.67 2.98
C ALA A 8 -3.68 13.02 3.23
N MET A 9 -3.62 13.56 4.45
CA MET A 9 -4.08 14.92 4.76
C MET A 9 -3.42 15.99 3.88
N ARG A 10 -2.10 15.88 3.66
CA ARG A 10 -1.36 16.83 2.80
C ARG A 10 -1.72 16.71 1.31
N LYS A 11 -2.10 15.53 0.84
CA LYS A 11 -2.39 15.26 -0.58
C LYS A 11 -3.86 15.46 -0.95
N LEU A 12 -4.78 15.08 -0.06
CA LEU A 12 -6.23 15.10 -0.27
C LEU A 12 -6.90 16.30 0.41
N GLY A 13 -6.17 17.04 1.25
CA GLY A 13 -6.72 18.08 2.10
C GLY A 13 -7.52 17.52 3.27
N LEU A 14 -7.93 18.41 4.18
CA LEU A 14 -8.68 18.04 5.40
C LEU A 14 -10.03 17.38 5.09
N ALA A 15 -10.77 17.90 4.11
CA ALA A 15 -12.07 17.35 3.73
C ALA A 15 -11.95 15.93 3.18
N GLY A 16 -11.07 15.70 2.19
CA GLY A 16 -10.88 14.37 1.60
C GLY A 16 -10.27 13.36 2.57
N ALA A 17 -9.35 13.78 3.44
CA ALA A 17 -8.80 12.89 4.46
C ALA A 17 -9.79 12.55 5.58
N GLY A 18 -10.78 13.42 5.82
CA GLY A 18 -11.86 13.18 6.78
C GLY A 18 -12.86 12.10 6.33
N GLU A 19 -12.92 11.79 5.03
CA GLU A 19 -13.78 10.72 4.49
C GLU A 19 -13.13 9.32 4.56
N ILE A 20 -11.85 9.22 4.96
CA ILE A 20 -11.12 7.95 5.04
C ILE A 20 -11.37 7.27 6.39
N ASP A 21 -11.75 5.99 6.36
CA ASP A 21 -11.83 5.16 7.57
C ASP A 21 -10.44 4.61 7.96
N TRP A 22 -9.87 5.19 9.02
CA TRP A 22 -8.54 4.83 9.53
C TRP A 22 -8.53 3.68 10.54
N ARG A 23 -9.68 3.07 10.86
CA ARG A 23 -9.78 2.04 11.90
C ARG A 23 -9.07 0.73 11.53
N ASN A 24 -9.07 0.37 10.24
CA ASN A 24 -8.45 -0.86 9.76
C ASN A 24 -7.75 -0.70 8.39
N PRO A 25 -6.66 0.08 8.33
CA PRO A 25 -5.95 0.33 7.08
C PRO A 25 -5.17 -0.92 6.64
N ARG A 26 -5.37 -1.34 5.39
CA ARG A 26 -4.60 -2.42 4.75
C ARG A 26 -3.56 -1.82 3.80
N LEU A 27 -2.33 -2.30 3.86
CA LEU A 27 -1.30 -1.93 2.90
C LEU A 27 -1.21 -3.01 1.82
N VAL A 28 -1.37 -2.62 0.56
CA VAL A 28 -1.20 -3.52 -0.59
C VAL A 28 -0.02 -3.02 -1.40
N CYS A 29 1.01 -3.85 -1.55
CA CYS A 29 2.14 -3.59 -2.43
C CYS A 29 1.93 -4.34 -3.74
N VAL A 30 1.99 -3.64 -4.87
CA VAL A 30 1.77 -4.22 -6.20
C VAL A 30 3.04 -4.07 -7.03
N ALA A 31 3.63 -5.18 -7.46
CA ALA A 31 4.86 -5.21 -8.26
C ALA A 31 4.87 -6.42 -9.20
N GLY A 32 5.77 -6.43 -10.20
CA GLY A 32 5.88 -7.56 -11.13
C GLY A 32 6.43 -8.82 -10.45
N ASP A 33 7.27 -8.66 -9.43
CA ASP A 33 7.77 -9.77 -8.62
C ASP A 33 8.21 -9.28 -7.23
N PHE A 34 8.39 -10.22 -6.29
CA PHE A 34 8.95 -9.99 -4.95
C PHE A 34 10.02 -11.02 -4.64
N ASN A 35 11.13 -10.57 -4.07
CA ASN A 35 12.19 -11.46 -3.60
C ASN A 35 12.02 -11.78 -2.10
N ARG A 36 12.85 -12.71 -1.60
CA ARG A 36 12.84 -13.14 -0.19
C ARG A 36 13.04 -12.01 0.83
N TYR A 37 13.72 -10.93 0.45
CA TYR A 37 13.94 -9.78 1.33
C TYR A 37 12.70 -8.90 1.40
N ASP A 38 11.96 -8.76 0.29
CA ASP A 38 10.68 -8.04 0.25
C ASP A 38 9.65 -8.75 1.14
N GLU A 39 9.54 -10.07 1.01
CA GLU A 39 8.66 -10.91 1.82
C GLU A 39 9.06 -10.89 3.31
N HIS A 40 10.36 -10.99 3.59
CA HIS A 40 10.87 -10.91 4.96
C HIS A 40 10.57 -9.54 5.58
N ALA A 41 10.84 -8.44 4.86
CA ALA A 41 10.55 -7.08 5.33
C ALA A 41 9.06 -6.87 5.57
N ALA A 42 8.19 -7.36 4.68
CA ALA A 42 6.75 -7.30 4.86
C ALA A 42 6.30 -8.04 6.13
N GLY A 43 6.87 -9.22 6.42
CA GLY A 43 6.58 -9.99 7.63
C GLY A 43 7.12 -9.38 8.93
N GLN A 44 8.18 -8.56 8.88
CA GLN A 44 8.70 -7.85 10.06
C GLN A 44 7.83 -6.66 10.47
N ILE A 45 7.05 -6.10 9.54
CA ILE A 45 6.15 -5.00 9.85
C ILE A 45 4.89 -5.62 10.47
N ASN A 46 4.64 -5.35 11.76
CA ASN A 46 3.47 -5.82 12.51
C ASN A 46 2.15 -5.19 12.05
N ARG A 47 1.82 -5.35 10.76
CA ARG A 47 0.69 -4.76 10.05
C ARG A 47 0.20 -5.75 8.99
N SER A 48 -1.07 -5.62 8.60
CA SER A 48 -1.63 -6.31 7.43
C SER A 48 -1.05 -5.73 6.14
N ILE A 49 0.12 -6.23 5.73
CA ILE A 49 0.73 -5.97 4.43
C ILE A 49 0.45 -7.14 3.50
N GLU A 50 -0.10 -6.85 2.33
CA GLU A 50 -0.38 -7.81 1.27
C GLU A 50 0.55 -7.52 0.08
N LEU A 51 1.24 -8.55 -0.39
CA LEU A 51 2.09 -8.47 -1.58
C LEU A 51 1.33 -9.09 -2.75
N VAL A 52 1.02 -8.28 -3.76
CA VAL A 52 0.27 -8.68 -4.95
C VAL A 52 1.19 -8.60 -6.16
N ARG A 53 1.39 -9.74 -6.84
CA ARG A 53 2.17 -9.78 -8.08
C ARG A 53 1.25 -9.49 -9.26
N TYR A 54 1.61 -8.51 -10.09
CA TYR A 54 0.91 -8.27 -11.34
C TYR A 54 1.67 -8.89 -12.50
N HIS A 55 0.94 -9.33 -13.51
CA HIS A 55 1.50 -9.73 -14.78
C HIS A 55 0.87 -8.86 -15.86
N GLU A 56 1.70 -8.18 -16.64
CA GLU A 56 1.23 -7.39 -17.77
C GLU A 56 0.99 -8.33 -18.95
N PHE A 57 -0.29 -8.53 -19.30
CA PHE A 57 -0.66 -9.28 -20.48
C PHE A 57 -0.82 -8.31 -21.65
N GLY A 58 0.07 -8.38 -22.63
CA GLY A 58 -0.08 -7.61 -23.86
C GLY A 58 0.69 -8.19 -25.04
N VAL A 59 0.17 -7.94 -26.24
CA VAL A 59 0.97 -7.28 -27.30
C VAL A 59 0.26 -5.95 -27.52
N ASN A 60 0.92 -4.83 -27.23
CA ASN A 60 0.43 -3.53 -27.67
C ASN A 60 0.78 -3.40 -29.17
N PRO A 61 -0.19 -3.27 -30.09
CA PRO A 61 0.07 -3.12 -31.52
C PRO A 61 0.78 -1.80 -31.87
#